data_AF-A0A7V4ZQ59-F1
#
_entry.id   AF-A0A7V4ZQ59-F1
#
_cell.length_a   1.000
_cell.length_b   1.000
_cell.length_c   1.000
_cell.angle_alpha   90.00
_cell.angle_beta   90.00
_cell.angle_gamma   90.00
#
_symmetry.space_group_name_H-M   'P 1'
#
loop_
_entity.id
_entity.type
_entity.pdbx_description
1 polymer ?
#
loop_
_entity_poly.entity_id
_entity_poly.type
_entity_poly.pdbx_seq_one_letter_code
_entity_poly.pdbx_strand_id
1 'polypeptide(L)'
;MSENQIILYPSNWLYNAGVIGLLNSVEDIEKCEVQTMLNSDGSMHVSLPFFSKLDSKKRYFGDNKISSIVGKSKLYRNFLQANQQDIFIEFVRYLDQVVLGECDICGNGRSLEGSIVECLNKKDPAKKDETKFIYRIKNFSIVHYSDLGPSLNEFPNSFWNLNQSARVCHLCSFLIIHHHLAFSRLSDGSEIFINAPSFQVMYYLNKFAREVFGTLSSQEMRNKRNILAMSVIEYATKIQTTLGIWTGMNIEIVAKHGSQIEFFSLPYEVIQLISDRRIAGLLSQIGEFSILNRVLDQDFSRLMEIGYRLLRIGFKPVKDRGKSENEFVNQTLHLERNRPVPDRVAEQIFKLYALIEDKRKRRETYEPIGYSRS
;
A
#
# COMPACT_ATOMS: atom_id res chain seq x y z
N MET A 1 -8.03 -34.57 4.64
CA MET A 1 -9.19 -33.67 4.44
C MET A 1 -8.63 -32.36 3.94
N SER A 2 -8.81 -32.02 2.67
CA SER A 2 -8.39 -30.71 2.16
C SER A 2 -9.29 -29.66 2.81
N GLU A 3 -8.70 -28.68 3.50
CA GLU A 3 -9.43 -27.48 3.89
C GLU A 3 -10.08 -26.90 2.63
N ASN A 4 -11.40 -26.71 2.62
CA ASN A 4 -12.15 -26.11 1.49
C ASN A 4 -11.83 -24.61 1.30
N GLN A 5 -10.70 -24.17 1.82
CA GLN A 5 -10.34 -22.78 1.96
C GLN A 5 -8.83 -22.62 2.00
N ILE A 6 -8.33 -21.53 1.41
CA ILE A 6 -6.97 -21.05 1.60
C ILE A 6 -7.03 -19.79 2.45
N ILE A 7 -6.18 -19.71 3.47
CA ILE A 7 -6.01 -18.53 4.30
C ILE A 7 -4.70 -17.84 3.91
N LEU A 8 -4.79 -16.56 3.57
CA LEU A 8 -3.65 -15.71 3.25
C LEU A 8 -3.42 -14.73 4.41
N TYR A 9 -2.15 -14.54 4.77
CA TYR A 9 -1.73 -13.60 5.82
C TYR A 9 -0.85 -12.51 5.23
N PRO A 10 -0.99 -11.24 5.64
CA PRO A 10 -0.08 -10.19 5.23
C PRO A 10 1.38 -10.54 5.51
N SER A 11 2.26 -10.22 4.57
CA SER A 11 3.70 -10.47 4.65
C SER A 11 4.45 -9.26 4.08
N ASN A 12 5.36 -9.44 3.13
CA ASN A 12 6.06 -8.34 2.47
C ASN A 12 5.15 -7.56 1.51
N TRP A 13 5.55 -6.32 1.21
CA TRP A 13 4.77 -5.40 0.38
C TRP A 13 4.46 -5.92 -1.03
N LEU A 14 5.37 -6.66 -1.68
CA LEU A 14 5.18 -7.12 -3.05
C LEU A 14 4.13 -8.22 -3.11
N TYR A 15 4.19 -9.15 -2.16
CA TYR A 15 3.15 -10.15 -1.97
C TYR A 15 1.81 -9.52 -1.63
N ASN A 16 1.80 -8.56 -0.69
CA ASN A 16 0.57 -7.89 -0.27
C ASN A 16 -0.08 -7.12 -1.43
N ALA A 17 0.73 -6.39 -2.21
CA ALA A 17 0.29 -5.74 -3.44
C ALA A 17 -0.24 -6.76 -4.45
N GLY A 18 0.39 -7.94 -4.58
CA GLY A 18 -0.11 -9.03 -5.41
C GLY A 18 -1.51 -9.51 -5.01
N VAL A 19 -1.75 -9.70 -3.71
CA VAL A 19 -3.07 -10.09 -3.17
C VAL A 19 -4.11 -9.01 -3.43
N ILE A 20 -3.82 -7.76 -3.07
CA ILE A 20 -4.74 -6.62 -3.32
C ILE A 20 -4.98 -6.42 -4.81
N GLY A 21 -3.95 -6.60 -5.63
CA GLY A 21 -4.05 -6.54 -7.09
C GLY A 21 -4.96 -7.62 -7.65
N LEU A 22 -4.88 -8.86 -7.15
CA LEU A 22 -5.81 -9.93 -7.52
C LEU A 22 -7.24 -9.54 -7.15
N LEU A 23 -7.50 -9.02 -5.94
CA LEU A 23 -8.84 -8.59 -5.52
C LEU A 23 -9.42 -7.51 -6.45
N ASN A 24 -8.64 -6.47 -6.76
CA ASN A 24 -9.07 -5.43 -7.71
C ASN A 24 -9.45 -6.04 -9.05
N SER A 25 -8.59 -6.95 -9.53
CA SER A 25 -8.78 -7.59 -10.82
C SER A 25 -10.00 -8.54 -10.84
N VAL A 26 -10.39 -9.09 -9.69
CA VAL A 26 -11.58 -9.95 -9.53
C VAL A 26 -12.86 -9.10 -9.49
N GLU A 27 -12.83 -8.00 -8.73
CA GLU A 27 -13.91 -7.02 -8.70
C GLU A 27 -14.16 -6.44 -10.11
N ASP A 28 -13.10 -6.19 -10.88
CA ASP A 28 -13.21 -5.61 -12.22
C ASP A 28 -13.69 -6.60 -13.30
N ILE A 29 -13.16 -7.83 -13.32
CA ILE A 29 -13.39 -8.78 -14.41
C ILE A 29 -14.59 -9.68 -14.16
N GLU A 30 -14.70 -10.26 -12.96
CA GLU A 30 -15.75 -11.20 -12.54
C GLU A 30 -16.94 -10.49 -11.87
N LYS A 31 -16.80 -9.20 -11.51
CA LYS A 31 -17.86 -8.41 -10.85
C LYS A 31 -18.32 -9.02 -9.52
N CYS A 32 -17.39 -9.62 -8.78
CA CYS A 32 -17.64 -10.24 -7.48
C CYS A 32 -17.37 -9.29 -6.31
N GLU A 33 -18.15 -9.45 -5.24
CA GLU A 33 -17.97 -8.71 -3.98
C GLU A 33 -16.83 -9.33 -3.15
N VAL A 34 -15.63 -8.78 -3.32
CA VAL A 34 -14.39 -9.28 -2.72
C VAL A 34 -14.24 -8.99 -1.22
N GLN A 35 -15.04 -8.07 -0.67
CA GLN A 35 -14.99 -7.66 0.73
C GLN A 35 -15.35 -8.81 1.67
N THR A 36 -16.19 -9.75 1.21
CA THR A 36 -16.53 -10.98 1.93
C THR A 36 -15.34 -11.91 2.15
N MET A 37 -14.24 -11.72 1.39
CA MET A 37 -13.01 -12.49 1.53
C MET A 37 -12.05 -11.89 2.59
N LEU A 38 -12.34 -10.68 3.09
CA LEU A 38 -11.46 -9.92 3.97
C LEU A 38 -11.96 -10.00 5.41
N ASN A 39 -11.13 -10.49 6.33
CA ASN A 39 -11.50 -10.65 7.73
C ASN A 39 -11.00 -9.52 8.62
N SER A 40 -11.67 -9.35 9.76
CA SER A 40 -11.30 -8.38 10.80
C SER A 40 -9.98 -8.70 11.51
N ASP A 41 -9.51 -9.96 11.45
CA ASP A 41 -8.20 -10.37 11.97
C ASP A 41 -7.03 -9.99 11.03
N GLY A 42 -7.33 -9.38 9.89
CA GLY A 42 -6.36 -8.95 8.88
C GLY A 42 -6.02 -9.99 7.83
N SER A 43 -6.51 -11.23 7.97
CA SER A 43 -6.34 -12.30 6.99
C SER A 43 -7.32 -12.17 5.81
N MET A 44 -7.05 -12.94 4.75
CA MET A 44 -7.97 -13.13 3.63
C MET A 44 -8.31 -14.61 3.46
N HIS A 45 -9.60 -14.91 3.35
CA HIS A 45 -10.15 -16.25 3.20
C HIS A 45 -10.62 -16.49 1.76
N VAL A 46 -10.02 -17.48 1.10
CA VAL A 46 -10.36 -17.88 -0.27
C VAL A 46 -11.10 -19.20 -0.23
N SER A 47 -12.42 -19.19 -0.46
CA SER A 47 -13.23 -20.40 -0.54
C SER A 47 -13.01 -21.13 -1.86
N LEU A 48 -12.67 -22.42 -1.80
CA LEU A 48 -12.40 -23.25 -2.98
C LEU A 48 -13.69 -23.93 -3.49
N PRO A 49 -13.85 -24.11 -4.82
CA PRO A 49 -12.96 -23.67 -5.88
C PRO A 49 -13.09 -22.18 -6.17
N PHE A 50 -11.96 -21.51 -6.36
CA PHE A 50 -11.84 -20.08 -6.66
C PHE A 50 -11.07 -19.84 -7.95
N PHE A 51 -9.86 -20.40 -8.07
CA PHE A 51 -8.96 -20.12 -9.18
C PHE A 51 -9.46 -20.73 -10.49
N SER A 52 -10.08 -21.91 -10.45
CA SER A 52 -10.68 -22.52 -11.63
C SER A 52 -11.86 -21.73 -12.20
N LYS A 53 -12.46 -20.83 -11.41
CA LYS A 53 -13.56 -19.94 -11.84
C LYS A 53 -13.07 -18.62 -12.44
N LEU A 54 -11.78 -18.29 -12.33
CA LEU A 54 -11.22 -17.05 -12.87
C LEU A 54 -11.16 -17.08 -14.40
N ASP A 55 -11.57 -15.99 -15.05
CA ASP A 55 -11.47 -15.84 -16.50
C ASP A 55 -10.04 -15.45 -16.91
N SER A 56 -9.15 -16.44 -16.88
CA SER A 56 -7.75 -16.28 -17.23
C SER A 56 -7.55 -15.86 -18.70
N LYS A 57 -8.48 -16.25 -19.60
CA LYS A 57 -8.43 -15.86 -21.01
C LYS A 57 -8.62 -14.36 -21.15
N LYS A 58 -9.70 -13.83 -20.59
CA LYS A 58 -9.97 -12.38 -20.59
C LYS A 58 -8.89 -11.61 -19.83
N ARG A 59 -8.44 -12.13 -18.68
CA ARG A 59 -7.46 -11.46 -17.81
C ARG A 59 -6.10 -11.23 -18.47
N TYR A 60 -5.55 -12.22 -19.18
CA TYR A 60 -4.16 -12.16 -19.66
C TYR A 60 -3.99 -12.22 -21.18
N PHE A 61 -4.99 -12.71 -21.91
CA PHE A 61 -4.86 -12.99 -23.33
C PHE A 61 -5.89 -12.24 -24.20
N GLY A 62 -6.82 -11.50 -23.60
CA GLY A 62 -7.75 -10.62 -24.30
C GLY A 62 -7.14 -9.25 -24.66
N ASP A 63 -7.88 -8.47 -25.46
CA ASP A 63 -7.45 -7.13 -25.90
C ASP A 63 -7.29 -6.16 -24.72
N ASN A 64 -8.17 -6.25 -23.73
CA ASN A 64 -8.15 -5.45 -22.50
C ASN A 64 -7.51 -6.19 -21.31
N LYS A 65 -6.44 -6.96 -21.57
CA LYS A 65 -5.71 -7.70 -20.52
C LYS A 65 -5.14 -6.77 -19.45
N ILE A 66 -5.06 -7.26 -18.21
CA ILE A 66 -4.56 -6.48 -17.07
C ILE A 66 -3.05 -6.18 -17.17
N SER A 67 -2.31 -7.02 -17.86
CA SER A 67 -0.89 -6.85 -18.21
C SER A 67 -0.48 -7.92 -19.21
N SER A 68 0.57 -7.67 -19.98
CA SER A 68 1.21 -8.72 -20.76
C SER A 68 2.10 -9.56 -19.86
N ILE A 69 1.90 -10.87 -19.85
CA ILE A 69 2.78 -11.85 -19.19
C ILE A 69 3.55 -12.71 -20.21
N VAL A 70 3.36 -12.47 -21.50
CA VAL A 70 3.94 -13.28 -22.59
C VAL A 70 5.13 -12.56 -23.21
N GLY A 71 6.23 -13.28 -23.42
CA GLY A 71 7.41 -12.80 -24.16
C GLY A 71 8.06 -11.57 -23.51
N LYS A 72 8.52 -10.61 -24.31
CA LYS A 72 9.28 -9.43 -23.85
C LYS A 72 8.41 -8.33 -23.20
N SER A 73 7.44 -8.71 -22.36
CA SER A 73 6.66 -7.76 -21.56
C SER A 73 7.57 -6.85 -20.74
N LYS A 74 7.22 -5.56 -20.63
CA LYS A 74 8.01 -4.61 -19.83
C LYS A 74 8.10 -5.07 -18.38
N LEU A 75 6.97 -5.50 -17.80
CA LEU A 75 6.81 -5.77 -16.37
C LEU A 75 7.08 -7.24 -15.98
N TYR A 76 6.67 -8.19 -16.83
CA TYR A 76 6.72 -9.63 -16.56
C TYR A 76 7.50 -10.35 -17.66
N ARG A 77 8.81 -10.10 -17.72
CA ARG A 77 9.65 -10.54 -18.84
C ARG A 77 9.69 -12.05 -18.95
N ASN A 78 9.19 -12.56 -20.05
CA ASN A 78 9.12 -13.97 -20.40
C ASN A 78 8.36 -14.80 -19.36
N PHE A 79 7.47 -14.25 -18.52
CA PHE A 79 6.74 -15.08 -17.55
C PHE A 79 6.10 -16.31 -18.21
N LEU A 80 5.50 -16.11 -19.40
CA LEU A 80 5.13 -17.16 -20.34
C LEU A 80 5.83 -17.01 -21.68
N GLN A 81 6.09 -18.14 -22.34
CA GLN A 81 6.36 -18.20 -23.78
C GLN A 81 5.03 -18.20 -24.56
N ALA A 82 5.06 -17.78 -25.83
CA ALA A 82 3.85 -17.62 -26.65
C ALA A 82 3.04 -18.92 -26.81
N ASN A 83 3.70 -20.08 -26.78
CA ASN A 83 3.08 -21.40 -26.88
C ASN A 83 2.65 -22.00 -25.53
N GLN A 84 2.83 -21.30 -24.40
CA GLN A 84 2.53 -21.81 -23.06
C GLN A 84 1.20 -21.32 -22.50
N GLN A 85 0.34 -20.71 -23.33
CA GLN A 85 -0.95 -20.15 -22.91
C GLN A 85 -1.88 -21.20 -22.27
N ASP A 86 -2.05 -22.36 -22.91
CA ASP A 86 -2.95 -23.41 -22.41
C ASP A 86 -2.46 -24.00 -21.08
N ILE A 87 -1.13 -24.16 -20.95
CA ILE A 87 -0.48 -24.62 -19.71
C ILE A 87 -0.74 -23.64 -18.57
N PHE A 88 -0.68 -22.34 -18.83
CA PHE A 88 -0.97 -21.34 -17.82
C PHE A 88 -2.43 -21.41 -17.36
N ILE A 89 -3.38 -21.59 -18.28
CA ILE A 89 -4.80 -21.71 -17.92
C ILE A 89 -5.05 -22.97 -17.07
N GLU A 90 -4.42 -24.10 -17.42
CA GLU A 90 -4.47 -25.31 -16.59
C GLU A 90 -3.82 -25.09 -15.22
N PHE A 91 -2.65 -24.46 -15.19
CA PHE A 91 -1.94 -24.12 -13.96
C PHE A 91 -2.82 -23.31 -12.99
N VAL A 92 -3.49 -22.26 -13.47
CA VAL A 92 -4.39 -21.45 -12.64
C VAL A 92 -5.51 -22.30 -12.07
N ARG A 93 -6.11 -23.22 -12.85
CA ARG A 93 -7.14 -24.14 -12.34
C ARG A 93 -6.63 -25.06 -11.25
N TYR A 94 -5.40 -25.56 -11.39
CA TYR A 94 -4.79 -26.41 -10.38
C TYR A 94 -4.43 -25.68 -9.08
N LEU A 95 -4.44 -24.34 -9.06
CA LEU A 95 -4.25 -23.59 -7.82
C LEU A 95 -5.34 -23.85 -6.77
N ASP A 96 -6.50 -24.40 -7.16
CA ASP A 96 -7.51 -24.88 -6.23
C ASP A 96 -7.08 -26.14 -5.45
N GLN A 97 -5.98 -26.79 -5.84
CA GLN A 97 -5.48 -28.05 -5.28
C GLN A 97 -4.09 -27.91 -4.65
N VAL A 98 -3.70 -26.68 -4.27
CA VAL A 98 -2.42 -26.43 -3.64
C VAL A 98 -2.33 -27.06 -2.26
N VAL A 99 -1.16 -27.63 -1.96
CA VAL A 99 -0.79 -28.17 -0.66
C VAL A 99 0.22 -27.23 0.02
N LEU A 100 0.43 -27.42 1.32
CA LEU A 100 1.47 -26.69 2.04
C LEU A 100 2.85 -26.95 1.41
N GLY A 101 3.64 -25.90 1.29
CA GLY A 101 4.99 -25.94 0.75
C GLY A 101 5.83 -24.79 1.27
N GLU A 102 7.06 -24.69 0.77
CA GLU A 102 8.00 -23.64 1.17
C GLU A 102 7.82 -22.38 0.29
N CYS A 103 7.93 -21.21 0.91
CA CYS A 103 7.98 -19.95 0.20
C CYS A 103 8.64 -18.86 1.03
N ASP A 104 9.73 -18.28 0.51
CA ASP A 104 10.46 -17.19 1.17
C ASP A 104 9.72 -15.85 1.06
N ILE A 105 8.72 -15.77 0.19
CA ILE A 105 7.92 -14.57 -0.03
C ILE A 105 6.80 -14.44 1.00
N CYS A 106 5.97 -15.46 1.18
CA CYS A 106 4.80 -15.37 2.08
C CYS A 106 4.98 -16.06 3.43
N GLY A 107 6.04 -16.87 3.61
CA GLY A 107 6.27 -17.67 4.82
C GLY A 107 5.32 -18.87 4.99
N ASN A 108 4.15 -18.87 4.34
CA ASN A 108 3.17 -19.97 4.36
C ASN A 108 2.90 -20.48 2.93
N GLY A 109 3.91 -21.10 2.33
CA GLY A 109 3.89 -21.47 0.92
C GLY A 109 2.77 -22.44 0.55
N ARG A 110 2.19 -22.24 -0.64
CA ARG A 110 1.17 -23.10 -1.23
C ARG A 110 1.57 -23.49 -2.64
N SER A 111 1.92 -24.77 -2.79
CA SER A 111 2.49 -25.32 -4.03
C SER A 111 1.64 -26.47 -4.56
N LEU A 112 1.82 -26.78 -5.84
CA LEU A 112 1.14 -27.91 -6.48
C LEU A 112 1.86 -29.19 -6.09
N GLU A 113 1.10 -30.28 -5.90
CA GLU A 113 1.67 -31.60 -5.67
C GLU A 113 2.53 -32.06 -6.85
N GLY A 114 3.55 -32.89 -6.58
CA GLY A 114 4.50 -33.36 -7.59
C GLY A 114 3.83 -34.03 -8.80
N SER A 115 2.76 -34.80 -8.58
CA SER A 115 1.98 -35.45 -9.63
C SER A 115 1.35 -34.46 -10.61
N ILE A 116 0.79 -33.35 -10.10
CA ILE A 116 0.20 -32.26 -10.90
C ILE A 116 1.31 -31.52 -11.67
N VAL A 117 2.44 -31.24 -11.00
CA VAL A 117 3.60 -30.60 -11.63
C VAL A 117 4.13 -31.43 -12.80
N GLU A 118 4.29 -32.74 -12.61
CA GLU A 118 4.69 -33.66 -13.67
C GLU A 118 3.70 -33.68 -14.83
N CYS A 119 2.40 -33.68 -14.54
CA CYS A 119 1.34 -33.62 -15.54
C CYS A 119 1.45 -32.36 -16.40
N LEU A 120 1.54 -31.18 -15.78
CA LEU A 120 1.70 -29.90 -16.48
C LEU A 120 2.99 -29.87 -17.30
N ASN A 121 4.10 -30.36 -16.75
CA ASN A 121 5.39 -30.39 -17.44
C ASN A 121 5.46 -31.37 -18.62
N LYS A 122 4.65 -32.43 -18.62
CA LYS A 122 4.51 -33.35 -19.78
C LYS A 122 3.74 -32.71 -20.93
N LYS A 123 2.80 -31.82 -20.63
CA LYS A 123 2.02 -31.07 -21.62
C LYS A 123 2.75 -29.82 -22.12
N ASP A 124 3.72 -29.31 -21.37
CA ASP A 124 4.46 -28.10 -21.75
C ASP A 124 5.22 -28.33 -23.06
N PRO A 125 5.02 -27.49 -24.10
CA PRO A 125 5.71 -27.64 -25.38
C PRO A 125 7.23 -27.38 -25.30
N ALA A 126 7.72 -26.86 -24.18
CA ALA A 126 9.13 -26.64 -23.94
C ALA A 126 9.90 -27.97 -23.82
N LYS A 127 10.89 -28.17 -24.71
CA LYS A 127 11.70 -29.39 -24.75
C LYS A 127 12.69 -29.53 -23.60
N LYS A 128 13.22 -28.41 -23.10
CA LYS A 128 14.19 -28.42 -21.99
C LYS A 128 13.49 -28.06 -20.68
N ASP A 129 13.87 -28.74 -19.60
CA ASP A 129 13.29 -28.50 -18.28
C ASP A 129 13.49 -27.04 -17.82
N GLU A 130 14.67 -26.45 -18.05
CA GLU A 130 14.94 -25.04 -17.72
C GLU A 130 13.98 -24.05 -18.40
N THR A 131 13.36 -24.46 -19.52
CA THR A 131 12.43 -23.64 -20.29
C THR A 131 10.95 -23.89 -19.95
N LYS A 132 10.65 -24.94 -19.17
CA LYS A 132 9.27 -25.27 -18.77
C LYS A 132 8.72 -24.23 -17.81
N PHE A 133 7.47 -23.86 -18.01
CA PHE A 133 6.80 -22.79 -17.27
C PHE A 133 6.87 -23.00 -15.76
N ILE A 134 6.46 -24.17 -15.27
CA ILE A 134 6.39 -24.45 -13.83
C ILE A 134 7.77 -24.39 -13.18
N TYR A 135 8.84 -24.80 -13.86
CA TYR A 135 10.18 -24.74 -13.31
C TYR A 135 10.75 -23.31 -13.27
N ARG A 136 10.40 -22.47 -14.24
CA ARG A 136 10.88 -21.09 -14.32
C ARG A 136 10.30 -20.17 -13.24
N ILE A 137 9.10 -20.47 -12.75
CA ILE A 137 8.42 -19.63 -11.75
C ILE A 137 8.73 -20.04 -10.30
N LYS A 138 9.56 -21.07 -10.07
CA LYS A 138 9.91 -21.55 -8.71
C LYS A 138 10.80 -20.59 -7.91
N ASN A 139 11.58 -19.76 -8.60
CA ASN A 139 12.51 -18.82 -7.98
C ASN A 139 12.19 -17.40 -8.41
N PHE A 140 12.21 -16.47 -7.46
CA PHE A 140 11.98 -15.07 -7.74
C PHE A 140 13.05 -14.55 -8.71
N SER A 141 12.60 -13.90 -9.78
CA SER A 141 13.47 -13.43 -10.87
C SER A 141 12.71 -12.42 -11.71
N ILE A 142 13.37 -11.89 -12.74
CA ILE A 142 12.82 -10.91 -13.69
C ILE A 142 11.47 -11.32 -14.33
N VAL A 143 11.13 -12.62 -14.31
CA VAL A 143 9.84 -13.13 -14.79
C VAL A 143 8.69 -12.69 -13.90
N HIS A 144 8.92 -12.55 -12.60
CA HIS A 144 7.93 -12.17 -11.60
C HIS A 144 7.76 -10.66 -11.51
N TYR A 145 8.86 -9.91 -11.62
CA TYR A 145 8.84 -8.45 -11.66
C TYR A 145 10.16 -7.93 -12.24
N SER A 146 10.11 -7.28 -13.39
CA SER A 146 11.30 -6.83 -14.12
C SER A 146 12.19 -5.84 -13.38
N ASP A 147 11.59 -5.02 -12.51
CA ASP A 147 12.28 -3.89 -11.88
C ASP A 147 13.01 -4.32 -10.60
N LEU A 148 12.63 -5.46 -10.01
CA LEU A 148 13.18 -5.98 -8.74
C LEU A 148 13.82 -7.36 -8.89
N GLY A 149 13.36 -8.17 -9.84
CA GLY A 149 13.83 -9.53 -10.05
C GLY A 149 15.19 -9.55 -10.73
N PRO A 150 16.18 -10.32 -10.21
CA PRO A 150 17.43 -10.51 -10.92
C PRO A 150 17.19 -11.16 -12.28
N SER A 151 18.03 -10.87 -13.27
CA SER A 151 18.05 -11.66 -14.50
C SER A 151 18.40 -13.11 -14.17
N LEU A 152 17.90 -14.03 -14.98
CA LEU A 152 18.22 -15.45 -14.84
C LEU A 152 19.75 -15.63 -14.96
N ASN A 153 20.36 -16.21 -13.92
CA ASN A 153 21.81 -16.48 -13.80
C ASN A 153 22.72 -15.25 -13.52
N GLU A 154 22.18 -14.11 -13.08
CA GLU A 154 22.98 -12.94 -12.67
C GLU A 154 23.16 -12.85 -11.13
N PHE A 155 24.11 -12.00 -10.70
CA PHE A 155 24.49 -11.79 -9.30
C PHE A 155 23.27 -11.39 -8.45
N PRO A 156 23.07 -11.94 -7.24
CA PRO A 156 21.95 -11.58 -6.38
C PRO A 156 21.97 -10.09 -6.06
N ASN A 157 20.84 -9.41 -6.26
CA ASN A 157 20.74 -8.00 -5.94
C ASN A 157 20.67 -7.78 -4.42
N SER A 158 21.06 -6.59 -3.96
CA SER A 158 21.19 -6.23 -2.54
C SER A 158 19.87 -6.37 -1.75
N PHE A 159 18.73 -6.41 -2.44
CA PHE A 159 17.41 -6.54 -1.84
C PHE A 159 17.20 -7.91 -1.16
N TRP A 160 17.90 -8.96 -1.60
CA TRP A 160 17.73 -10.33 -1.09
C TRP A 160 18.87 -10.80 -0.18
N ASN A 161 19.57 -9.89 0.51
CA ASN A 161 20.71 -10.23 1.38
C ASN A 161 21.76 -11.13 0.69
N LEU A 162 21.98 -10.94 -0.62
CA LEU A 162 22.89 -11.76 -1.43
C LEU A 162 22.52 -13.26 -1.53
N ASN A 163 21.31 -13.68 -1.10
CA ASN A 163 20.82 -15.03 -1.36
C ASN A 163 20.40 -15.19 -2.82
N GLN A 164 20.93 -16.22 -3.47
CA GLN A 164 20.89 -16.41 -4.92
C GLN A 164 19.48 -16.75 -5.47
N SER A 165 18.52 -17.09 -4.63
CA SER A 165 17.18 -17.47 -5.07
C SER A 165 16.17 -17.50 -3.92
N ALA A 166 15.30 -16.49 -3.83
CA ALA A 166 14.11 -16.58 -3.00
C ALA A 166 13.12 -17.56 -3.65
N ARG A 167 12.81 -18.67 -2.98
CA ARG A 167 11.84 -19.67 -3.42
C ARG A 167 10.44 -19.07 -3.38
N VAL A 168 9.73 -19.18 -4.49
CA VAL A 168 8.36 -18.71 -4.65
C VAL A 168 7.47 -19.93 -4.84
N CYS A 169 6.48 -20.11 -3.97
CA CYS A 169 5.48 -21.14 -4.17
C CYS A 169 4.58 -20.80 -5.36
N HIS A 170 3.96 -21.81 -5.97
CA HIS A 170 3.14 -21.64 -7.17
C HIS A 170 2.02 -20.61 -6.98
N LEU A 171 1.38 -20.57 -5.81
CA LEU A 171 0.37 -19.57 -5.50
C LEU A 171 0.95 -18.14 -5.49
N CYS A 172 2.10 -17.93 -4.83
CA CYS A 172 2.75 -16.62 -4.82
C CYS A 172 3.20 -16.18 -6.22
N SER A 173 3.69 -17.09 -7.06
CA SER A 173 4.07 -16.76 -8.44
C SER A 173 2.88 -16.20 -9.22
N PHE A 174 1.67 -16.74 -8.97
CA PHE A 174 0.42 -16.22 -9.54
C PHE A 174 -0.03 -14.90 -8.89
N LEU A 175 0.09 -14.74 -7.58
CA LEU A 175 -0.31 -13.51 -6.90
C LEU A 175 0.56 -12.31 -7.31
N ILE A 176 1.88 -12.49 -7.38
CA ILE A 176 2.83 -11.40 -7.67
C ILE A 176 2.56 -10.76 -9.04
N ILE A 177 2.10 -11.51 -10.05
CA ILE A 177 1.80 -10.94 -11.38
C ILE A 177 0.56 -10.01 -11.42
N HIS A 178 -0.03 -9.73 -10.26
CA HIS A 178 -1.10 -8.75 -10.10
C HIS A 178 -0.67 -7.49 -9.35
N HIS A 179 0.56 -7.43 -8.82
CA HIS A 179 0.97 -6.37 -7.88
C HIS A 179 0.76 -4.96 -8.43
N HIS A 180 0.96 -4.76 -9.74
CA HIS A 180 0.80 -3.47 -10.42
C HIS A 180 -0.62 -2.91 -10.34
N LEU A 181 -1.64 -3.75 -10.14
CA LEU A 181 -3.03 -3.32 -10.00
C LEU A 181 -3.34 -2.77 -8.61
N ALA A 182 -2.49 -2.99 -7.63
CA ALA A 182 -2.67 -2.42 -6.29
C ALA A 182 -2.21 -0.97 -6.21
N PHE A 183 -1.32 -0.54 -7.12
CA PHE A 183 -0.77 0.80 -7.12
C PHE A 183 -1.78 1.83 -7.62
N SER A 184 -1.75 3.00 -6.98
CA SER A 184 -2.50 4.19 -7.38
C SER A 184 -1.56 5.18 -8.05
N ARG A 185 -1.86 5.56 -9.29
CA ARG A 185 -1.06 6.51 -10.06
C ARG A 185 -1.35 7.96 -9.65
N LEU A 186 -0.31 8.74 -9.49
CA LEU A 186 -0.33 10.17 -9.17
C LEU A 186 -0.08 11.02 -10.43
N SER A 187 -0.40 12.31 -10.38
CA SER A 187 -0.20 13.29 -11.50
C SER A 187 1.19 13.30 -12.07
N ASP A 188 2.17 13.27 -11.16
CA ASP A 188 3.58 13.39 -11.50
C ASP A 188 4.12 12.11 -12.15
N GLY A 189 3.24 11.12 -12.37
CA GLY A 189 3.55 9.84 -12.97
C GLY A 189 4.11 8.84 -11.96
N SER A 190 4.29 9.22 -10.69
CA SER A 190 4.63 8.27 -9.63
C SER A 190 3.42 7.41 -9.26
N GLU A 191 3.70 6.29 -8.62
CA GLU A 191 2.69 5.32 -8.21
C GLU A 191 2.88 5.00 -6.73
N ILE A 192 1.80 4.86 -5.97
CA ILE A 192 1.86 4.55 -4.54
C ILE A 192 1.05 3.31 -4.19
N PHE A 193 1.52 2.56 -3.21
CA PHE A 193 0.80 1.48 -2.56
C PHE A 193 0.94 1.61 -1.05
N ILE A 194 -0.17 1.54 -0.33
CA ILE A 194 -0.19 1.58 1.14
C ILE A 194 -0.16 0.15 1.67
N ASN A 195 0.98 -0.26 2.21
CA ASN A 195 1.21 -1.55 2.83
C ASN A 195 0.85 -1.49 4.32
N ALA A 196 0.16 -2.51 4.83
CA ALA A 196 -0.24 -2.61 6.22
C ALA A 196 -0.41 -4.08 6.66
N PRO A 197 -0.37 -4.40 7.97
CA PRO A 197 -0.53 -5.77 8.45
C PRO A 197 -1.99 -6.30 8.45
N SER A 198 -2.87 -5.75 7.61
CA SER A 198 -4.23 -6.26 7.40
C SER A 198 -4.65 -6.08 5.93
N PHE A 199 -5.11 -7.15 5.28
CA PHE A 199 -5.62 -7.05 3.91
C PHE A 199 -6.87 -6.19 3.80
N GLN A 200 -7.75 -6.24 4.81
CA GLN A 200 -8.94 -5.39 4.86
C GLN A 200 -8.56 -3.91 4.83
N VAL A 201 -7.61 -3.53 5.70
CA VAL A 201 -7.05 -2.19 5.74
C VAL A 201 -6.45 -1.80 4.39
N MET A 202 -5.56 -2.64 3.84
CA MET A 202 -4.86 -2.33 2.60
C MET A 202 -5.84 -2.14 1.44
N TYR A 203 -6.87 -2.99 1.36
CA TYR A 203 -7.90 -2.89 0.33
C TYR A 203 -8.61 -1.53 0.39
N TYR A 204 -9.13 -1.13 1.55
CA TYR A 204 -9.84 0.14 1.67
C TYR A 204 -8.93 1.36 1.50
N LEU A 205 -7.73 1.37 2.10
CA LEU A 205 -6.79 2.49 1.98
C LEU A 205 -6.36 2.72 0.53
N ASN A 206 -6.04 1.66 -0.22
CA ASN A 206 -5.63 1.79 -1.62
C ASN A 206 -6.81 2.09 -2.55
N LYS A 207 -8.02 1.58 -2.26
CA LYS A 207 -9.24 1.94 -3.01
C LYS A 207 -9.53 3.43 -2.87
N PHE A 208 -9.49 3.95 -1.64
CA PHE A 208 -9.66 5.37 -1.39
C PHE A 208 -8.58 6.23 -2.05
N ALA A 209 -7.29 5.83 -1.93
CA ALA A 209 -6.21 6.54 -2.61
C ALA A 209 -6.49 6.64 -4.12
N ARG A 210 -6.93 5.55 -4.76
CA ARG A 210 -7.29 5.55 -6.18
C ARG A 210 -8.43 6.50 -6.51
N GLU A 211 -9.48 6.53 -5.70
CA GLU A 211 -10.64 7.43 -5.91
C GLU A 211 -10.25 8.91 -5.80
N VAL A 212 -9.44 9.25 -4.79
CA VAL A 212 -8.99 10.62 -4.54
C VAL A 212 -7.99 11.09 -5.60
N PHE A 213 -7.06 10.24 -6.04
CA PHE A 213 -5.97 10.65 -6.93
C PHE A 213 -6.26 10.39 -8.42
N GLY A 214 -7.14 9.45 -8.77
CA GLY A 214 -7.47 9.09 -10.16
C GLY A 214 -8.31 10.12 -10.92
N THR A 215 -8.85 11.13 -10.22
CA THR A 215 -9.83 12.09 -10.75
C THR A 215 -9.27 13.50 -11.01
N LEU A 216 -7.98 13.75 -10.78
CA LEU A 216 -7.44 15.11 -10.72
C LEU A 216 -6.41 15.42 -11.82
N SER A 217 -6.46 16.63 -12.37
CA SER A 217 -5.58 17.11 -13.46
C SER A 217 -4.18 17.52 -12.98
N SER A 218 -3.21 17.49 -13.90
CA SER A 218 -1.77 17.67 -13.65
C SER A 218 -1.36 19.04 -13.08
N GLN A 219 -2.21 20.05 -13.23
CA GLN A 219 -1.90 21.43 -12.84
C GLN A 219 -2.18 21.71 -11.36
N GLU A 220 -2.99 20.87 -10.72
CA GLU A 220 -3.34 21.04 -9.31
C GLU A 220 -2.38 20.33 -8.36
N MET A 221 -1.46 19.48 -8.84
CA MET A 221 -0.78 18.48 -8.00
C MET A 221 0.57 18.89 -7.38
N ARG A 222 1.21 19.99 -7.78
CA ARG A 222 2.38 20.53 -7.03
C ARG A 222 2.01 20.98 -5.61
N ASN A 223 0.74 21.31 -5.36
CA ASN A 223 0.22 21.57 -4.01
C ASN A 223 -0.16 20.30 -3.23
N LYS A 224 -0.05 19.09 -3.81
CA LYS A 224 -0.77 17.88 -3.34
C LYS A 224 0.06 16.74 -2.73
N ARG A 225 1.38 16.87 -2.58
CA ARG A 225 2.16 15.96 -1.69
C ARG A 225 1.64 16.05 -0.24
N ASN A 226 1.14 17.22 0.15
CA ASN A 226 0.51 17.49 1.44
C ASN A 226 -0.96 17.04 1.51
N ILE A 227 -1.68 17.04 0.38
CA ILE A 227 -3.03 16.44 0.25
C ILE A 227 -2.99 14.93 0.46
N LEU A 228 -1.90 14.29 0.07
CA LEU A 228 -1.67 12.86 0.20
C LEU A 228 -1.68 12.41 1.66
N ALA A 229 -0.92 13.11 2.52
CA ALA A 229 -0.91 12.84 3.95
C ALA A 229 -2.27 13.10 4.60
N MET A 230 -2.93 14.22 4.30
CA MET A 230 -4.21 14.55 4.94
C MET A 230 -5.37 13.68 4.45
N SER A 231 -5.41 13.28 3.18
CA SER A 231 -6.47 12.40 2.66
C SER A 231 -6.30 10.99 3.22
N VAL A 232 -5.07 10.48 3.26
CA VAL A 232 -4.75 9.19 3.91
C VAL A 232 -5.06 9.25 5.40
N ILE A 233 -4.78 10.37 6.08
CA ILE A 233 -5.06 10.54 7.52
C ILE A 233 -6.56 10.72 7.80
N GLU A 234 -7.27 11.56 7.04
CA GLU A 234 -8.72 11.78 7.18
C GLU A 234 -9.49 10.50 6.90
N TYR A 235 -9.06 9.73 5.89
CA TYR A 235 -9.63 8.42 5.60
C TYR A 235 -9.17 7.34 6.58
N ALA A 236 -7.92 7.35 7.06
CA ALA A 236 -7.51 6.49 8.18
C ALA A 236 -8.32 6.80 9.45
N THR A 237 -8.73 8.05 9.65
CA THR A 237 -9.62 8.49 10.75
C THR A 237 -11.08 8.05 10.50
N LYS A 238 -11.57 8.06 9.24
CA LYS A 238 -12.89 7.51 8.87
C LYS A 238 -12.92 5.98 8.96
N ILE A 239 -11.83 5.31 8.59
CA ILE A 239 -11.61 3.88 8.83
C ILE A 239 -11.52 3.61 10.34
N GLN A 240 -10.87 4.46 11.13
CA GLN A 240 -10.77 4.31 12.59
C GLN A 240 -12.15 4.36 13.27
N THR A 241 -13.04 5.23 12.79
CA THR A 241 -14.43 5.29 13.29
C THR A 241 -15.27 4.09 12.85
N THR A 242 -14.89 3.43 11.75
CA THR A 242 -15.61 2.27 11.17
C THR A 242 -15.07 0.91 11.64
N LEU A 243 -13.75 0.76 11.82
CA LEU A 243 -13.05 -0.50 12.10
C LEU A 243 -12.43 -0.57 13.50
N GLY A 244 -12.38 0.54 14.26
CA GLY A 244 -12.05 0.51 15.70
C GLY A 244 -10.66 -0.02 16.10
N ILE A 245 -9.76 -0.32 15.16
CA ILE A 245 -8.51 -1.03 15.43
C ILE A 245 -7.35 -0.27 14.79
N TRP A 246 -6.50 0.37 15.61
CA TRP A 246 -5.05 0.50 15.35
C TRP A 246 -4.30 0.52 16.68
N THR A 247 -3.80 -0.64 17.08
CA THR A 247 -2.69 -0.77 18.05
C THR A 247 -1.40 -0.94 17.24
N GLY A 248 -0.61 0.13 17.09
CA GLY A 248 0.82 0.06 16.73
C GLY A 248 1.23 -0.75 15.48
N MET A 249 0.59 -0.55 14.33
CA MET A 249 0.93 -1.31 13.11
C MET A 249 1.89 -0.51 12.20
N ASN A 250 2.88 -1.20 11.64
CA ASN A 250 3.85 -0.70 10.65
C ASN A 250 3.18 -0.41 9.30
N ILE A 251 2.57 0.76 9.13
CA ILE A 251 2.11 1.22 7.80
C ILE A 251 3.31 1.72 7.01
N GLU A 252 3.49 1.20 5.81
CA GLU A 252 4.54 1.62 4.88
C GLU A 252 3.90 2.10 3.59
N ILE A 253 4.22 3.32 3.18
CA ILE A 253 3.87 3.80 1.84
C ILE A 253 5.02 3.40 0.92
N VAL A 254 4.70 2.55 -0.04
CA VAL A 254 5.60 2.15 -1.13
C VAL A 254 5.37 3.10 -2.29
N ALA A 255 6.35 3.94 -2.59
CA ALA A 255 6.31 4.85 -3.73
C ALA A 255 7.20 4.32 -4.86
N LYS A 256 6.71 4.40 -6.09
CA LYS A 256 7.43 3.99 -7.30
C LYS A 256 7.55 5.18 -8.24
N HIS A 257 8.78 5.46 -8.68
CA HIS A 257 9.08 6.43 -9.73
C HIS A 257 9.94 5.78 -10.80
N GLY A 258 9.34 5.40 -11.94
CA GLY A 258 10.04 4.61 -12.94
C GLY A 258 10.42 3.24 -12.39
N SER A 259 11.72 2.93 -12.31
CA SER A 259 12.25 1.69 -11.71
C SER A 259 12.69 1.85 -10.25
N GLN A 260 12.62 3.05 -9.68
CA GLN A 260 13.00 3.30 -8.29
C GLN A 260 11.82 3.03 -7.37
N ILE A 261 12.08 2.34 -6.25
CA ILE A 261 11.12 2.03 -5.20
C ILE A 261 11.62 2.68 -3.91
N GLU A 262 10.80 3.53 -3.32
CA GLU A 262 11.06 4.22 -2.05
C GLU A 262 10.03 3.78 -1.01
N PHE A 263 10.48 3.68 0.25
CA PHE A 263 9.66 3.30 1.38
C PHE A 263 9.55 4.49 2.33
N PHE A 264 8.32 4.86 2.67
CA PHE A 264 8.04 5.85 3.70
C PHE A 264 7.25 5.19 4.82
N SER A 265 7.86 5.04 5.98
CA SER A 265 7.15 4.67 7.20
C SER A 265 6.76 5.93 7.97
N LEU A 266 5.58 5.93 8.58
CA LEU A 266 5.21 6.97 9.53
C LEU A 266 5.85 6.65 10.88
N PRO A 267 6.55 7.59 11.53
CA PRO A 267 7.08 7.38 12.87
C PRO A 267 5.97 6.95 13.85
N TYR A 268 6.27 6.02 14.74
CA TYR A 268 5.30 5.49 15.71
C TYR A 268 4.65 6.59 16.55
N GLU A 269 5.42 7.62 16.90
CA GLU A 269 4.97 8.77 17.66
C GLU A 269 3.87 9.52 16.90
N VAL A 270 4.08 9.72 15.60
CA VAL A 270 3.15 10.40 14.70
C VAL A 270 1.88 9.59 14.54
N ILE A 271 1.99 8.27 14.28
CA ILE A 271 0.85 7.34 14.17
C ILE A 271 -0.03 7.43 15.41
N GLN A 272 0.58 7.39 16.59
CA GLN A 272 -0.16 7.45 17.83
C GLN A 272 -0.82 8.81 18.05
N LEU A 273 -0.18 9.93 17.69
CA LEU A 273 -0.78 11.25 17.80
C LEU A 273 -2.02 11.36 16.91
N ILE A 274 -1.91 10.98 15.63
CA ILE A 274 -3.05 11.03 14.69
C ILE A 274 -4.13 9.99 15.02
N SER A 275 -3.81 8.94 15.78
CA SER A 275 -4.80 7.96 16.25
C SER A 275 -5.62 8.46 17.45
N ASP A 276 -5.25 9.56 18.12
CA ASP A 276 -6.12 10.14 19.15
C ASP A 276 -7.31 10.83 18.47
N ARG A 277 -8.54 10.38 18.76
CA ARG A 277 -9.77 10.91 18.15
C ARG A 277 -9.90 12.42 18.31
N ARG A 278 -9.40 13.01 19.40
CA ARG A 278 -9.46 14.46 19.66
C ARG A 278 -8.45 15.21 18.81
N ILE A 279 -7.23 14.68 18.69
CA ILE A 279 -6.18 15.23 17.82
C ILE A 279 -6.62 15.16 16.36
N ALA A 280 -7.09 13.99 15.90
CA ALA A 280 -7.58 13.79 14.54
C ALA A 280 -8.79 14.69 14.23
N GLY A 281 -9.74 14.78 15.17
CA GLY A 281 -10.89 15.67 15.05
C GLY A 281 -10.49 17.14 14.91
N LEU A 282 -9.52 17.62 15.68
CA LEU A 282 -9.00 18.99 15.57
C LEU A 282 -8.24 19.22 14.26
N LEU A 283 -7.39 18.28 13.84
CA LEU A 283 -6.68 18.37 12.57
C LEU A 283 -7.66 18.46 11.39
N SER A 284 -8.72 17.65 11.41
CA SER A 284 -9.79 17.69 10.41
C SER A 284 -10.58 19.00 10.43
N GLN A 285 -10.89 19.52 11.63
CA GLN A 285 -11.57 20.82 11.78
C GLN A 285 -10.73 21.98 11.25
N ILE A 286 -9.43 22.00 11.56
CA ILE A 286 -8.49 23.01 11.06
C ILE A 286 -8.41 22.90 9.53
N GLY A 287 -8.14 21.71 9.01
CA GLY A 287 -8.07 21.41 7.58
C GLY A 287 -6.90 22.06 6.83
N GLU A 288 -5.92 22.63 7.55
CA GLU A 288 -4.75 23.30 6.97
C GLU A 288 -3.54 22.38 6.92
N PHE A 289 -3.01 22.19 5.71
CA PHE A 289 -1.86 21.32 5.44
C PHE A 289 -0.58 21.77 6.13
N SER A 290 -0.36 23.08 6.19
CA SER A 290 0.79 23.67 6.87
C SER A 290 0.85 23.25 8.34
N ILE A 291 -0.32 23.07 8.98
CA ILE A 291 -0.47 22.68 10.38
C ILE A 291 -0.28 21.18 10.54
N LEU A 292 -0.90 20.38 9.68
CA LEU A 292 -0.72 18.92 9.68
C LEU A 292 0.75 18.54 9.50
N ASN A 293 1.44 19.13 8.53
CA ASN A 293 2.85 18.81 8.27
C ASN A 293 3.73 19.07 9.48
N ARG A 294 3.48 20.14 10.26
CA ARG A 294 4.23 20.36 11.51
C ARG A 294 4.00 19.26 12.55
N VAL A 295 2.80 18.67 12.60
CA VAL A 295 2.53 17.53 13.48
C VAL A 295 3.23 16.26 12.97
N LEU A 296 3.24 16.02 11.66
CA LEU A 296 3.90 14.87 11.05
C LEU A 296 5.43 14.93 11.15
N ASP A 297 6.00 16.12 10.96
CA ASP A 297 7.43 16.40 11.09
C ASP A 297 7.89 16.45 12.56
N GLN A 298 6.95 16.33 13.52
CA GLN A 298 7.17 16.52 14.96
C GLN A 298 7.75 17.91 15.31
N ASP A 299 7.55 18.90 14.44
CA ASP A 299 8.00 20.28 14.62
C ASP A 299 6.95 21.10 15.39
N PHE A 300 6.75 20.71 16.65
CA PHE A 300 5.75 21.33 17.52
C PHE A 300 6.14 22.77 17.94
N SER A 301 7.44 23.09 17.93
CA SER A 301 7.94 24.45 18.16
C SER A 301 7.44 25.41 17.10
N ARG A 302 7.55 25.02 15.82
CA ARG A 302 7.06 25.85 14.71
C ARG A 302 5.54 25.89 14.65
N LEU A 303 4.86 24.80 15.04
CA LEU A 303 3.41 24.78 15.20
C LEU A 303 2.94 25.86 16.19
N MET A 304 3.62 25.99 17.32
CA MET A 304 3.33 27.04 18.31
C MET A 304 3.62 28.45 17.80
N GLU A 305 4.74 28.64 17.10
CA GLU A 305 5.07 29.94 16.49
C GLU A 305 4.00 30.39 15.49
N ILE A 306 3.52 29.46 14.66
CA ILE A 306 2.41 29.73 13.73
C ILE A 306 1.16 30.14 14.50
N GLY A 307 0.79 29.41 15.56
CA GLY A 307 -0.34 29.75 16.43
C GLY A 307 -0.22 31.18 16.98
N TYR A 308 0.92 31.56 17.56
CA TYR A 308 1.14 32.91 18.10
C TYR A 308 1.04 33.99 17.02
N ARG A 309 1.64 33.76 15.85
CA ARG A 309 1.63 34.73 14.75
C ARG A 309 0.22 34.91 14.18
N LEU A 310 -0.53 33.82 14.01
CA LEU A 310 -1.93 33.88 13.58
C LEU A 310 -2.82 34.58 14.61
N LEU A 311 -2.64 34.32 15.91
CA LEU A 311 -3.38 35.00 16.98
C LEU A 311 -3.13 36.51 16.96
N ARG A 312 -1.86 36.92 16.84
CA ARG A 312 -1.48 38.34 16.78
C ARG A 312 -2.10 39.06 15.58
N ILE A 313 -2.15 38.40 14.43
CA ILE A 313 -2.77 38.95 13.21
C ILE A 313 -4.30 38.98 13.34
N GLY A 314 -4.89 37.98 14.00
CA GLY A 314 -6.33 37.86 14.19
C GLY A 314 -6.95 38.95 15.05
N PHE A 315 -6.20 39.51 16.01
CA PHE A 315 -6.65 40.67 16.78
C PHE A 315 -6.68 41.99 15.98
N LYS A 316 -6.13 42.01 14.76
CA LYS A 316 -6.19 43.18 13.89
C LYS A 316 -7.37 43.08 12.91
N PRO A 317 -8.15 44.17 12.76
CA PRO A 317 -9.08 44.30 11.64
C PRO A 317 -8.35 44.08 10.32
N VAL A 318 -8.99 43.42 9.34
CA VAL A 318 -8.36 43.07 8.05
C VAL A 318 -7.77 44.30 7.34
N LYS A 319 -8.38 45.47 7.51
CA LYS A 319 -7.95 46.75 6.94
C LYS A 319 -6.63 47.27 7.51
N ASP A 320 -6.28 46.85 8.72
CA ASP A 320 -5.10 47.31 9.47
C ASP A 320 -3.92 46.32 9.37
N ARG A 321 -4.10 45.22 8.63
CA ARG A 321 -3.07 44.21 8.41
C ARG A 321 -2.05 44.69 7.39
N GLY A 322 -0.77 44.63 7.75
CA GLY A 322 0.33 44.94 6.83
C GLY A 322 0.45 43.92 5.69
N LYS A 323 1.14 44.31 4.61
CA LYS A 323 1.39 43.43 3.45
C LYS A 323 2.03 42.09 3.86
N SER A 324 2.99 42.11 4.77
CA SER A 324 3.68 40.92 5.28
C SER A 324 2.79 40.02 6.16
N GLU A 325 1.78 40.58 6.82
CA GLU A 325 0.82 39.82 7.63
C GLU A 325 -0.18 39.10 6.73
N ASN A 326 -0.68 39.79 5.70
CA ASN A 326 -1.56 39.19 4.69
C ASN A 326 -0.83 38.11 3.88
N GLU A 327 0.44 38.35 3.52
CA GLU A 327 1.27 37.36 2.85
C GLU A 327 1.48 36.10 3.72
N PHE A 328 1.80 36.27 5.01
CA PHE A 328 1.92 35.15 5.93
C PHE A 328 0.63 34.34 6.07
N VAL A 329 -0.52 35.02 6.22
CA VAL A 329 -1.83 34.35 6.28
C VAL A 329 -2.12 33.57 5.00
N ASN A 330 -1.85 34.15 3.83
CA ASN A 330 -2.10 33.46 2.55
C ASN A 330 -1.15 32.28 2.30
N GLN A 331 0.10 32.36 2.79
CA GLN A 331 1.07 31.27 2.71
C GLN A 331 0.78 30.15 3.72
N THR A 332 0.16 30.49 4.86
CA THR A 332 -0.08 29.54 5.96
C THR A 332 -1.48 28.92 5.90
N LEU A 333 -2.49 29.72 5.57
CA LEU A 333 -3.90 29.34 5.53
C LEU A 333 -4.40 29.30 4.09
N HIS A 334 -4.44 28.11 3.52
CA HIS A 334 -4.86 27.91 2.14
C HIS A 334 -6.37 27.90 2.00
N LEU A 335 -7.13 27.48 3.03
CA LEU A 335 -8.58 27.43 2.96
C LEU A 335 -9.19 28.83 3.07
N GLU A 336 -10.05 29.19 2.13
CA GLU A 336 -10.72 30.50 2.10
C GLU A 336 -11.54 30.76 3.38
N ARG A 337 -12.11 29.71 3.98
CA ARG A 337 -12.87 29.79 5.24
C ARG A 337 -12.01 30.19 6.45
N ASN A 338 -10.69 29.96 6.39
CA ASN A 338 -9.77 30.15 7.50
C ASN A 338 -9.04 31.50 7.44
N ARG A 339 -8.74 32.01 6.24
CA ARG A 339 -8.08 33.31 6.02
C ARG A 339 -8.74 34.51 6.73
N PRO A 340 -10.08 34.65 6.80
CA PRO A 340 -10.70 35.78 7.48
C PRO A 340 -10.62 35.68 9.01
N VAL A 341 -10.45 34.48 9.57
CA VAL A 341 -10.52 34.19 11.02
C VAL A 341 -9.24 33.49 11.55
N PRO A 342 -8.05 34.08 11.37
CA PRO A 342 -6.79 33.45 11.77
C PRO A 342 -6.66 33.27 13.30
N ASP A 343 -7.35 34.09 14.10
CA ASP A 343 -7.50 33.92 15.55
C ASP A 343 -8.17 32.60 15.93
N ARG A 344 -9.25 32.24 15.24
CA ARG A 344 -9.95 30.97 15.47
C ARG A 344 -9.08 29.77 15.13
N VAL A 345 -8.32 29.85 14.04
CA VAL A 345 -7.36 28.81 13.66
C VAL A 345 -6.24 28.71 14.70
N ALA A 346 -5.73 29.85 15.20
CA ALA A 346 -4.74 29.87 16.27
C ALA A 346 -5.23 29.19 17.54
N GLU A 347 -6.48 29.44 17.95
CA GLU A 347 -7.10 28.78 19.11
C GLU A 347 -7.13 27.25 18.94
N GLN A 348 -7.51 26.78 17.74
CA GLN A 348 -7.50 25.35 17.42
C GLN A 348 -6.09 24.76 17.43
N ILE A 349 -5.08 25.50 16.96
CA ILE A 349 -3.66 25.10 17.02
C ILE A 349 -3.19 24.97 18.46
N PHE A 350 -3.55 25.90 19.35
CA PHE A 350 -3.16 25.80 20.77
C PHE A 350 -3.83 24.61 21.47
N LYS A 351 -5.11 24.35 21.17
CA LYS A 351 -5.81 23.14 21.66
C LYS A 351 -5.15 21.87 21.17
N LEU A 352 -4.78 21.83 19.89
CA LEU A 352 -4.06 20.72 19.28
C LEU A 352 -2.72 20.49 19.97
N TYR A 353 -1.91 21.53 20.15
CA TYR A 353 -0.62 21.45 20.83
C TYR A 353 -0.76 20.97 22.28
N ALA A 354 -1.73 21.48 23.03
CA ALA A 354 -1.97 21.06 24.42
C ALA A 354 -2.30 19.56 24.52
N LEU A 355 -3.09 19.02 23.59
CA LEU A 355 -3.41 17.58 23.55
C LEU A 355 -2.20 16.72 23.17
N ILE A 356 -1.37 17.21 22.23
CA ILE A 356 -0.12 16.54 21.85
C ILE A 356 0.81 16.45 23.06
N GLU A 357 1.02 17.56 23.78
CA GLU A 357 1.89 17.61 24.95
C GLU A 357 1.37 16.77 26.13
N ASP A 358 0.06 16.78 26.40
CA ASP A 358 -0.54 15.89 27.41
C ASP A 358 -0.28 14.41 27.06
N LYS A 359 -0.42 14.04 25.78
CA LYS A 359 -0.17 12.67 25.33
C LYS A 359 1.31 12.28 25.42
N ARG A 360 2.24 13.21 25.14
CA ARG A 360 3.69 12.99 25.29
C ARG A 360 4.09 12.81 26.75
N LYS A 361 3.63 13.69 27.64
CA LYS A 361 3.93 13.63 29.09
C LYS A 361 3.40 12.36 29.75
N ARG A 362 2.21 11.89 29.37
CA ARG A 362 1.69 10.61 29.86
C ARG A 362 2.62 9.44 29.52
N ARG A 363 3.28 9.44 28.36
CA ARG A 363 4.24 8.37 28.03
C ARG A 363 5.47 8.41 28.89
N GLU A 364 6.07 9.58 29.06
CA GLU A 364 7.23 9.76 29.93
C GLU A 364 6.95 9.29 31.38
N THR A 365 5.69 9.35 31.81
CA THR A 365 5.26 8.95 33.15
C THR A 365 4.93 7.45 33.27
N TYR A 366 4.47 6.79 32.19
CA TYR A 366 3.97 5.41 32.23
C TYR A 366 4.82 4.38 31.44
N GLU A 367 5.83 4.82 30.68
CA GLU A 367 6.83 3.98 30.02
C GLU A 367 8.25 4.31 30.53
N PRO A 368 8.62 3.98 31.79
CA PRO A 368 10.00 4.09 32.20
C PRO A 368 10.81 2.98 31.50
N ILE A 369 11.75 3.45 30.68
CA ILE A 369 12.85 2.76 30.01
C ILE A 369 13.24 1.43 30.69
N GLY A 370 12.83 0.32 30.09
CA GLY A 370 13.44 -1.00 30.29
C GLY A 370 14.74 -1.14 29.49
N TYR A 371 15.72 -0.29 29.76
CA TYR A 371 17.11 -0.52 29.37
C TYR A 371 17.97 -0.55 30.63
N SER A 372 17.84 -1.62 31.40
CA SER A 372 18.95 -2.09 32.22
C SER A 372 20.01 -2.69 31.29
N ARG A 373 21.17 -2.05 31.27
CA ARG A 373 22.43 -2.56 30.73
C ARG A 373 22.66 -4.02 31.13
N SER A 374 22.92 -4.86 30.14
CA SER A 374 23.85 -6.00 30.19
C SER A 374 24.22 -6.39 28.77
#